data_AF-A0AAE3HBY5-F1
#
_entry.id   AF-A0AAE3HBY5-F1
#
_cell.length_a   1.000
_cell.length_b   1.000
_cell.length_c   1.000
_cell.angle_alpha   90.00
_cell.angle_beta   90.00
_cell.angle_gamma   90.00
#
_symmetry.space_group_name_H-M   'P 1'
#
loop_
_entity.id
_entity.type
_entity.pdbx_description
1 polymer ?
#
loop_
_entity_poly.entity_id
_entity_poly.type
_entity_poly.pdbx_seq_one_letter_code
_entity_poly.pdbx_strand_id
1 'polypeptide(L)' 'MIGYYGFFPMLIMMLFWIMLTIGIVLLVKWFIDQNKGQSETKEVTAMEAAQLRYARGEISREEFEEIRRNLEE' A
#
# COMPACT_ATOMS: atom_id res chain seq x y z
N MET A 1 -43.29 11.28 -29.28
CA MET A 1 -41.85 11.62 -29.39
C MET A 1 -41.27 11.85 -28.00
N ILE A 2 -41.04 10.77 -27.25
CA ILE A 2 -40.36 10.80 -25.95
C ILE A 2 -39.25 9.77 -26.11
N GLY A 3 -37.98 10.17 -26.14
CA GLY A 3 -36.93 9.18 -26.40
C GLY A 3 -35.48 9.62 -26.30
N TYR A 4 -35.18 10.91 -26.11
CA TYR A 4 -33.78 11.35 -26.03
C TYR A 4 -33.44 12.23 -24.83
N TYR A 5 -34.43 12.91 -24.23
CA TYR A 5 -34.20 13.82 -23.10
C TYR A 5 -33.91 13.12 -21.76
N GLY A 6 -34.13 11.81 -21.64
CA GLY A 6 -33.83 11.04 -20.42
C GLY A 6 -32.45 10.40 -20.38
N PHE A 7 -31.82 10.16 -21.53
CA PHE A 7 -30.55 9.43 -21.61
C PHE A 7 -29.34 10.33 -21.32
N PHE A 8 -29.38 11.57 -21.82
CA PHE A 8 -28.32 12.56 -21.61
C PHE A 8 -28.03 12.88 -20.13
N PRO A 9 -29.05 13.19 -19.29
CA PRO A 9 -28.81 13.42 -17.87
C PRO A 9 -28.33 12.17 -17.13
N MET A 10 -28.80 10.96 -17.52
CA MET A 10 -28.36 9.71 -16.92
C MET A 10 -26.86 9.44 -17.14
N LEU A 11 -26.37 9.74 -18.34
CA LEU A 11 -24.97 9.54 -18.73
C LEU A 11 -24.04 10.50 -18.00
N ILE A 12 -24.43 11.77 -17.87
CA ILE A 12 -23.67 12.78 -17.11
C ILE A 12 -23.61 12.40 -15.62
N MET A 13 -24.73 11.92 -15.05
CA MET A 13 -24.77 11.49 -13.66
C MET A 13 -23.84 10.30 -13.41
N MET A 14 -23.81 9.33 -14.32
CA MET A 14 -22.88 8.18 -14.27
C MET A 14 -21.42 8.62 -14.40
N LEU A 15 -21.10 9.52 -15.33
CA LEU A 15 -19.78 10.10 -15.49
C LEU A 15 -19.31 10.81 -14.21
N PHE A 16 -20.19 11.55 -13.55
CA PHE A 16 -19.90 12.20 -12.28
C PHE A 16 -19.53 11.19 -11.18
N TRP A 17 -20.28 10.10 -11.05
CA TRP A 17 -19.96 9.02 -10.10
C TRP A 17 -18.62 8.34 -10.39
N ILE A 18 -18.32 8.10 -11.67
CA ILE A 18 -17.04 7.52 -12.09
C ILE A 18 -15.89 8.48 -11.74
N MET A 19 -16.04 9.77 -12.05
CA MET A 19 -15.03 10.78 -11.77
C MET A 19 -14.80 10.96 -10.27
N LEU A 20 -15.88 10.97 -9.48
CA LEU A 20 -15.81 10.99 -8.01
C LEU A 20 -15.02 9.78 -7.49
N THR A 21 -15.32 8.59 -8.02
CA THR A 21 -14.68 7.34 -7.60
C THR A 21 -13.19 7.35 -7.95
N ILE A 22 -12.82 7.78 -9.16
CA ILE A 22 -11.42 7.92 -9.58
C ILE A 22 -10.68 8.89 -8.65
N GLY A 23 -11.29 10.04 -8.33
CA GLY A 23 -10.71 11.01 -7.39
C GLY A 23 -10.42 10.39 -6.03
N ILE A 24 -11.39 9.66 -5.46
CA ILE A 24 -11.22 8.95 -4.18
C ILE A 24 -10.13 7.89 -4.27
N VAL A 25 -10.13 7.06 -5.32
CA VAL A 25 -9.14 5.99 -5.52
C VAL A 25 -7.73 6.56 -5.64
N LEU A 26 -7.53 7.66 -6.37
CA LEU A 26 -6.24 8.32 -6.47
C LEU A 26 -5.77 8.88 -5.12
N LEU A 27 -6.68 9.48 -4.35
CA LEU A 27 -6.38 10.01 -3.01
C LEU A 27 -5.98 8.90 -2.05
N VAL A 28 -6.73 7.80 -2.04
CA VAL A 28 -6.43 6.60 -1.24
C VAL A 28 -5.12 5.97 -1.70
N LYS A 29 -4.90 5.82 -3.01
CA LYS A 29 -3.66 5.26 -3.56
C LYS A 29 -2.46 6.13 -3.16
N TRP A 30 -2.57 7.45 -3.24
CA TRP A 30 -1.51 8.37 -2.82
C TRP A 30 -1.24 8.27 -1.32
N PHE A 31 -2.29 8.17 -0.49
CA PHE A 31 -2.14 7.99 0.96
C PHE A 31 -1.51 6.64 1.32
N ILE A 32 -1.88 5.57 0.61
CA ILE A 32 -1.27 4.25 0.75
C ILE A 32 0.18 4.28 0.25
N ASP A 33 0.51 4.97 -0.85
CA ASP A 33 1.89 5.10 -1.33
C ASP A 33 2.77 5.89 -0.35
N GLN A 34 2.23 6.93 0.30
CA GLN A 34 2.93 7.59 1.41
C GLN A 34 3.20 6.62 2.57
N ASN A 35 2.26 5.73 2.88
CA ASN A 35 2.46 4.65 3.84
C ASN A 35 3.26 3.46 3.30
N LYS A 36 3.49 3.33 1.99
CA LYS A 36 4.39 2.32 1.40
C LYS A 36 5.85 2.75 1.43
N GLY A 37 6.15 4.03 1.64
CA GLY A 37 7.43 4.45 2.20
C GLY A 37 7.73 3.76 3.54
N GLN A 38 6.70 3.22 4.22
CA GLN A 38 6.82 2.42 5.43
C GLN A 38 7.03 0.91 5.17
N SER A 39 7.02 0.44 3.91
CA SER A 39 7.41 -0.94 3.59
C SER A 39 8.92 -1.10 3.75
N GLU A 40 9.71 -0.15 3.23
CA GLU A 40 11.14 -0.05 3.56
C GLU A 40 11.32 0.19 5.05
N THR A 41 10.51 1.03 5.70
CA THR A 41 10.63 1.24 7.16
C THR A 41 10.30 -0.02 7.96
N LYS A 42 9.38 -0.87 7.50
CA LYS A 42 9.05 -2.16 8.15
C LYS A 42 10.18 -3.17 7.98
N GLU A 43 10.79 -3.25 6.81
CA GLU A 43 12.01 -4.05 6.61
C GLU A 43 13.16 -3.54 7.47
N VAL A 44 13.39 -2.23 7.50
CA VAL A 44 14.39 -1.59 8.37
C VAL A 44 14.09 -1.87 9.85
N THR A 45 12.83 -1.81 10.27
CA THR A 45 12.42 -2.12 11.65
C THR A 45 12.60 -3.60 11.98
N ALA A 46 12.30 -4.51 11.06
CA ALA A 46 12.51 -5.95 11.24
C ALA A 46 14.00 -6.30 11.31
N MET A 47 14.82 -5.67 10.46
CA MET A 47 16.27 -5.83 10.45
C MET A 47 16.92 -5.22 11.71
N GLU A 48 16.49 -4.04 12.15
CA GLU A 48 16.93 -3.42 13.41
C GLU A 48 16.52 -4.26 14.63
N ALA A 49 15.31 -4.81 14.66
CA ALA A 49 14.84 -5.69 15.73
C ALA A 49 15.65 -6.99 15.80
N ALA A 50 15.98 -7.60 14.64
CA ALA A 50 16.83 -8.78 14.58
C ALA A 50 18.27 -8.47 15.02
N GLN A 51 18.83 -7.33 14.60
CA GLN A 51 20.19 -6.92 14.93
C GLN A 51 20.35 -6.59 16.43
N LEU A 52 19.34 -5.96 17.05
CA LEU A 52 19.34 -5.67 18.48
C LEU A 52 19.35 -6.95 19.33
N ARG A 53 18.64 -7.99 18.91
CA ARG A 53 18.60 -9.28 19.60
C ARG A 53 19.87 -10.12 19.38
N TYR A 54 20.46 -10.05 18.19
CA TYR A 54 21.78 -10.61 17.93
C TYR A 54 22.86 -9.96 18.82
N ALA A 55 22.83 -8.63 18.97
CA ALA A 55 23.76 -7.91 19.85
C ALA A 55 23.56 -8.25 21.35
N ARG A 56 22.33 -8.60 21.74
CA ARG A 56 22.02 -9.13 23.08
C ARG A 56 22.40 -10.60 23.27
N GLY A 57 22.76 -11.30 22.19
CA GLY A 57 23.05 -12.74 22.20
C GLY A 57 21.81 -13.62 22.36
N GLU A 58 20.61 -13.06 22.15
CA GLU A 58 19.33 -13.80 22.23
C GLU A 58 19.09 -14.67 20.98
N ILE A 59 19.79 -14.38 19.88
CA ILE A 59 19.65 -15.05 18.57
C ILE A 59 21.04 -15.46 18.07
N SER A 60 21.16 -16.67 17.51
CA SER A 60 22.40 -17.14 16.89
C SER A 60 22.70 -16.40 15.58
N ARG A 61 23.97 -16.40 15.17
CA ARG A 61 24.39 -15.89 13.85
C ARG A 61 23.70 -16.62 12.70
N GLU A 62 23.41 -17.92 12.87
CA GLU A 62 22.68 -18.71 11.87
C GLU A 62 21.23 -18.22 11.69
N GLU A 63 20.51 -17.99 12.79
CA GLU A 63 19.13 -17.49 12.76
C GLU A 63 19.05 -16.06 12.19
N PHE A 64 20.05 -15.22 12.45
CA PHE A 64 20.14 -13.88 11.84
C PHE A 64 20.34 -13.94 10.33
N GLU A 65 21.18 -14.86 9.84
CA GLU A 65 21.38 -15.07 8.39
C GLU A 65 20.11 -15.59 7.71
N GLU A 66 19.36 -16.48 8.36
CA GLU A 66 18.11 -17.03 7.82
C GLU A 66 17.02 -15.97 7.68
N ILE A 67 16.91 -15.06 8.65
CA ILE A 67 15.99 -13.90 8.60
C ILE A 67 16.42 -12.92 7.50
N ARG A 68 17.71 -12.62 7.37
CA ARG A 68 18.20 -11.76 6.26
C ARG A 68 17.88 -12.34 4.91
N ARG A 69 18.05 -13.65 4.73
CA ARG A 69 17.84 -14.33 3.46
C ARG A 69 16.37 -14.37 3.05
N ASN A 70 15.46 -14.54 4.02
CA ASN A 70 14.02 -14.50 3.78
C ASN A 70 13.48 -13.08 3.50
N LEU A 71 14.16 -12.03 3.93
CA LEU A 71 13.77 -10.63 3.67
C LEU A 71 14.31 -10.09 2.33
N GLU A 72 15.31 -10.74 1.74
CA GLU A 72 15.88 -10.39 0.43
C GLU A 72 15.24 -11.17 -0.76
N GLU A 73 14.36 -12.16 -0.50
CA GLU A 73 13.57 -12.91 -1.50
C GLU A 73 12.14 -12.36 -1.66
#